data_AF-A0A7Y2CTD6-F1
#
_entry.id   AF-A0A7Y2CTD6-F1
#
_cell.length_a   1.000
_cell.length_b   1.000
_cell.length_c   1.000
_cell.angle_alpha   90.00
_cell.angle_beta   90.00
_cell.angle_gamma   90.00
#
_symmetry.space_group_name_H-M   'P 1'
#
loop_
_entity.id
_entity.type
_entity.pdbx_description
1 polymer ?
#
loop_
_entity_poly.entity_id
_entity_poly.type
_entity_poly.pdbx_seq_one_letter_code
_entity_poly.pdbx_strand_id
1 'polypeptide(L)' 'MAKVYITRKMQFNAAHRLHNAKKSDEWNVATFGKCNSPNWHGHNYTLEITVAGEPNPDTGYV' A
#
# COMPACT_ATOMS: atom_id res chain seq x y z
N MET A 1 -29.50 -2.56 -11.24
CA MET A 1 -28.62 -3.50 -11.99
C MET A 1 -27.94 -4.43 -10.98
N ALA A 2 -27.24 -5.48 -11.39
CA ALA A 2 -26.44 -6.23 -10.40
C ALA A 2 -25.31 -5.33 -9.86
N LYS A 3 -25.06 -5.36 -8.55
CA LYS A 3 -23.89 -4.70 -7.94
C LYS A 3 -22.61 -5.33 -8.50
N VAL A 4 -21.66 -4.49 -8.91
CA VAL A 4 -20.35 -4.91 -9.42
C VAL A 4 -19.23 -4.30 -8.58
N TYR A 5 -18.01 -4.80 -8.79
CA TYR A 5 -16.78 -4.30 -8.18
C TYR A 5 -15.83 -3.83 -9.28
N ILE A 6 -15.32 -2.60 -9.19
CA ILE A 6 -14.38 -2.02 -10.14
C ILE A 6 -13.07 -1.76 -9.41
N THR A 7 -11.98 -2.33 -9.92
CA THR A 7 -10.64 -2.15 -9.37
C THR A 7 -9.78 -1.30 -10.30
N ARG A 8 -9.23 -0.21 -9.78
CA ARG A 8 -8.15 0.55 -10.43
C ARG A 8 -6.81 0.14 -9.84
N LYS A 9 -5.91 -0.33 -10.71
CA LYS A 9 -4.52 -0.62 -10.38
C LYS A 9 -3.63 0.56 -10.76
N MET A 10 -2.72 0.94 -9.88
CA MET A 10 -1.67 1.92 -10.15
C MET A 10 -0.35 1.49 -9.49
N GLN A 11 0.75 2.10 -9.93
CA GLN A 11 2.07 1.87 -9.35
C GLN A 11 2.68 3.19 -8.90
N PHE A 12 3.44 3.14 -7.80
CA PHE A 12 4.24 4.27 -7.34
C PHE A 12 5.53 3.77 -6.69
N ASN A 13 6.58 4.57 -6.76
CA ASN A 13 7.88 4.24 -6.19
C ASN A 13 8.07 5.05 -4.91
N ALA A 14 8.47 4.40 -3.82
CA ALA A 14 8.73 5.07 -2.55
C ALA A 14 9.85 4.38 -1.76
N ALA A 15 10.62 5.19 -1.02
CA ALA A 15 11.61 4.73 -0.06
C ALA A 15 11.04 4.77 1.36
N HIS A 16 11.44 3.82 2.21
CA HIS A 16 11.04 3.79 3.62
C HIS A 16 12.05 3.04 4.51
N ARG A 17 11.86 3.17 5.81
CA ARG A 17 12.57 2.45 6.86
C ARG A 17 11.55 2.01 7.91
N LEU A 18 11.52 0.73 8.24
CA LEU A 18 10.73 0.26 9.37
C LEU A 18 11.51 0.54 10.65
N HIS A 19 11.06 1.51 11.44
CA HIS A 19 11.70 1.90 12.69
C HIS A 19 10.64 2.37 13.71
N ASN A 20 10.75 1.90 14.94
CA ASN A 20 9.91 2.32 16.05
C ASN A 20 10.73 3.16 17.03
N ALA A 21 10.45 4.47 17.07
CA ALA A 21 11.14 5.44 17.92
C ALA A 21 10.93 5.21 19.43
N LYS A 22 9.99 4.35 19.84
CA LYS A 22 9.75 3.99 21.24
C LYS A 22 10.54 2.74 21.69
N LYS A 23 11.40 2.19 20.83
CA LYS A 23 12.17 0.97 21.07
C LYS A 23 13.66 1.23 20.87
N SER A 24 14.51 0.41 21.49
CA SER A 24 15.96 0.52 21.30
C SER A 24 16.37 0.16 19.87
N ASP A 25 17.58 0.55 19.49
CA ASP A 25 18.11 0.23 18.16
C ASP A 25 18.33 -1.28 18.00
N GLU A 26 18.79 -1.98 19.04
CA GLU A 26 18.95 -3.44 19.03
C GLU A 26 17.62 -4.14 18.80
N TRP A 27 16.55 -3.65 19.45
CA TRP A 27 15.22 -4.19 19.24
C TRP A 27 14.74 -3.97 17.81
N ASN A 28 15.00 -2.79 17.24
CA ASN A 28 14.62 -2.46 15.86
C ASN A 28 15.38 -3.32 14.85
N VAL A 29 16.68 -3.53 15.06
CA VAL A 29 17.51 -4.42 14.23
C VAL A 29 17.03 -5.86 14.34
N ALA A 30 16.76 -6.36 15.56
CA ALA A 30 16.27 -7.72 15.76
C ALA A 30 14.88 -7.95 15.14
N THR A 31 14.00 -6.93 15.19
CA THR A 31 12.61 -7.04 14.72
C THR A 31 12.49 -6.87 13.20
N PHE A 32 13.13 -5.85 12.66
CA PHE A 32 12.94 -5.45 11.26
C PHE A 32 14.13 -5.81 10.35
N GLY A 33 15.28 -6.20 10.93
CA GLY A 33 16.47 -6.63 10.20
C GLY A 33 16.89 -5.63 9.13
N LYS A 34 17.07 -6.12 7.89
CA LYS A 34 17.45 -5.31 6.73
C LYS A 34 16.48 -4.15 6.45
N CYS A 35 15.20 -4.28 6.82
CA CYS A 35 14.20 -3.23 6.62
C CYS A 35 14.39 -2.02 7.57
N ASN A 36 15.19 -2.17 8.65
CA ASN A 36 15.59 -1.06 9.53
C ASN A 36 16.90 -0.38 9.11
N SER A 37 17.41 -0.63 7.91
CA SER A 37 18.58 0.08 7.37
C SER A 37 18.50 1.60 7.64
N PRO A 38 19.51 2.22 8.26
CA PRO A 38 19.52 3.67 8.50
C PRO A 38 19.52 4.47 7.20
N ASN A 39 19.96 3.85 6.10
CA ASN A 39 19.98 4.43 4.76
C ASN A 39 18.73 4.04 3.94
N TRP A 40 17.64 3.62 4.60
CA TRP A 40 16.38 3.24 3.97
C TRP A 40 16.53 2.07 2.97
N HIS A 41 15.41 1.72 2.35
CA HIS A 41 15.31 0.90 1.14
C HIS A 41 14.03 1.34 0.39
N GLY A 42 13.82 0.87 -0.83
CA GLY A 42 12.66 1.29 -1.64
C GLY A 42 11.94 0.14 -2.32
N HIS A 43 10.73 0.45 -2.78
CA HIS A 43 9.87 -0.47 -3.52
C HIS A 43 9.14 0.24 -4.65
N ASN A 44 8.77 -0.55 -5.65
CA ASN A 44 7.82 -0.18 -6.68
C ASN A 44 6.46 -0.77 -6.27
N TYR A 45 5.72 -0.03 -5.46
CA TYR A 45 4.45 -0.47 -4.91
C TYR A 45 3.38 -0.58 -5.99
N THR A 46 2.52 -1.59 -5.86
CA THR A 46 1.27 -1.71 -6.61
C THR A 46 0.11 -1.41 -5.67
N LEU A 47 -0.72 -0.43 -6.02
CA LEU A 47 -1.93 -0.07 -5.30
C LEU A 47 -3.15 -0.45 -6.13
N GLU A 48 -4.00 -1.30 -5.56
CA GLU A 48 -5.28 -1.68 -6.14
C GLU A 48 -6.40 -1.10 -5.28
N ILE A 49 -7.23 -0.26 -5.88
CA ILE A 49 -8.36 0.41 -5.23
C ILE A 49 -9.63 -0.17 -5.83
N THR A 50 -10.45 -0.79 -4.98
CA THR A 50 -11.73 -1.37 -5.39
C THR A 50 -12.89 -0.54 -4.87
N VAL A 51 -13.78 -0.14 -5.77
CA VAL A 51 -15.10 0.44 -5.45
C VAL A 51 -16.20 -0.54 -5.84
N ALA A 52 -17.35 -0.46 -5.19
CA ALA A 52 -18.49 -1.35 -5.45
C ALA A 52 -19.80 -0.58 -5.52
N GLY A 53 -20.64 -0.89 -6.50
CA GLY A 53 -21.89 -0.19 -6.73
C GLY A 53 -22.72 -0.82 -7.83
N GLU A 54 -23.96 -0.40 -7.94
CA GLU A 54 -24.78 -0.71 -9.12
C GLU A 54 -24.42 0.27 -10.24
N PRO A 55 -24.11 -0.20 -11.45
CA PRO A 55 -23.87 0.71 -12.56
C PRO A 55 -25.07 1.63 -12.81
N ASN A 56 -24.80 2.91 -13.05
CA ASN A 56 -25.80 3.87 -13.50
C ASN A 56 -26.37 3.41 -14.87
N PRO A 57 -27.70 3.39 -15.07
CA PRO A 57 -28.31 2.87 -16.29
C PRO A 57 -28.00 3.66 -17.55
N ASP A 58 -27.73 4.97 -17.43
CA ASP A 58 -27.49 5.85 -18.58
C ASP A 58 -26.00 5.93 -18.94
N THR A 59 -25.11 5.83 -17.94
CA THR A 59 -23.66 6.02 -18.14
C THR A 59 -22.83 4.74 -18.01
N GLY A 60 -23.35 3.70 -17.35
CA GLY A 60 -22.62 2.49 -16.99
C GLY A 60 -21.54 2.68 -15.93
N TYR A 61 -21.39 3.89 -15.36
CA TYR A 61 -20.43 4.14 -14.29
C TYR A 61 -20.92 3.56 -12.96
N VAL A 62 -19.95 3.07 -12.20
CA VAL A 62 -20.10 2.65 -10.80
C VAL A 62 -19.67 3.79 -9.89
#